data_AF-A0A6H0KTG3-F1
#
_entry.id   AF-A0A6H0KTG3-F1
#
_cell.length_a   1.000
_cell.length_b   1.000
_cell.length_c   1.000
_cell.angle_alpha   90.00
_cell.angle_beta   90.00
_cell.angle_gamma   90.00
#
_symmetry.space_group_name_H-M   'P 1'
#
loop_
_entity.id
_entity.type
_entity.pdbx_description
1 polymer ?
#
loop_
_entity_poly.entity_id
_entity_poly.type
_entity_poly.pdbx_seq_one_letter_code
_entity_poly.pdbx_strand_id
1 'polypeptide(L)'
;MTENIYSKYKTLLDELETNFDDDPMKTMCQMVDLYENLNGTYFHDLSDSISLWITENGNEKILKYIEDKHNPKLKRLQDFLLYKLQNRGY
;
A
#
# COMPACT_ATOMS: atom_id res chain seq x y z
N MET A 1 28.51 -1.58 8.27
CA MET A 1 27.92 -1.23 6.96
C MET A 1 26.42 -1.19 7.19
N THR A 2 25.90 -0.04 7.63
CA THR A 2 24.46 0.15 7.80
C THR A 2 23.88 0.26 6.40
N GLU A 3 23.32 -0.83 5.88
CA GLU A 3 22.41 -0.72 4.75
C GLU A 3 21.42 0.38 5.08
N ASN A 4 21.30 1.34 4.17
CA ASN A 4 20.37 2.44 4.33
C ASN A 4 18.96 1.85 4.36
N ILE A 5 18.30 1.90 5.52
CA ILE A 5 16.95 1.34 5.73
C ILE A 5 15.98 1.86 4.65
N TYR A 6 16.17 3.11 4.21
CA TYR A 6 15.44 3.69 3.10
C TYR A 6 15.63 2.91 1.79
N SER A 7 16.89 2.62 1.42
CA SER A 7 17.21 1.85 0.21
C SER A 7 16.56 0.46 0.23
N LYS A 8 16.53 -0.19 1.39
CA LYS A 8 15.84 -1.48 1.56
C LYS A 8 14.35 -1.38 1.26
N TYR A 9 13.65 -0.38 1.81
CA TYR A 9 12.23 -0.20 1.56
C TYR A 9 11.93 0.21 0.12
N LYS A 10 12.81 1.00 -0.50
CA LYS A 10 12.70 1.35 -1.91
C LYS A 10 12.83 0.11 -2.81
N THR A 11 13.85 -0.73 -2.60
CA THR A 11 14.00 -1.97 -3.37
C THR A 11 12.81 -2.90 -3.19
N LEU A 12 12.27 -3.03 -1.98
CA LEU A 12 11.06 -3.81 -1.75
C LEU A 12 9.85 -3.25 -2.52
N LEU A 13 9.69 -1.93 -2.57
CA LEU A 13 8.63 -1.30 -3.36
C LEU A 13 8.82 -1.61 -4.86
N ASP A 14 10.03 -1.40 -5.40
CA ASP A 14 10.34 -1.66 -6.81
C ASP A 14 10.06 -3.14 -7.20
N GLU A 15 10.40 -4.08 -6.32
CA GLU A 15 10.11 -5.51 -6.51
C GLU A 15 8.60 -5.80 -6.51
N LEU A 16 7.84 -5.17 -5.61
CA LEU A 16 6.39 -5.32 -5.57
C LEU A 16 5.74 -4.76 -6.84
N GLU A 17 6.16 -3.59 -7.30
CA GLU A 17 5.67 -2.99 -8.54
C GLU A 17 5.96 -3.89 -9.75
N THR A 18 7.17 -4.45 -9.82
CA THR A 18 7.59 -5.35 -10.92
C THR A 18 6.79 -6.66 -10.94
N ASN A 19 6.51 -7.23 -9.76
CA ASN A 19 5.81 -8.51 -9.63
C ASN A 19 4.28 -8.35 -9.58
N PHE A 20 3.75 -7.15 -9.80
CA PHE A 20 2.32 -6.89 -9.70
C PHE A 20 1.51 -7.74 -10.68
N ASP A 21 1.96 -7.86 -11.93
CA ASP A 21 1.24 -8.60 -12.96
C ASP A 21 1.21 -10.13 -12.71
N ASP A 22 2.16 -10.66 -11.95
CA ASP A 22 2.26 -12.09 -11.63
C ASP A 22 1.24 -12.51 -10.56
N ASP A 23 1.11 -11.71 -9.50
CA ASP A 23 0.12 -11.93 -8.43
C ASP A 23 -0.40 -10.61 -7.85
N PRO A 24 -1.37 -9.97 -8.52
CA PRO A 24 -1.88 -8.66 -8.13
C PRO A 24 -2.42 -8.61 -6.69
N MET A 25 -3.04 -9.72 -6.25
CA MET A 25 -3.66 -9.77 -4.92
C MET A 25 -2.58 -9.83 -3.84
N LYS A 26 -1.61 -10.74 -3.98
CA LYS A 26 -0.53 -10.88 -3.01
C LYS A 26 0.32 -9.62 -2.94
N THR A 27 0.68 -9.07 -4.10
CA THR A 27 1.45 -7.83 -4.19
C THR A 27 0.74 -6.66 -3.50
N MET A 28 -0.57 -6.49 -3.70
CA MET A 28 -1.34 -5.43 -3.04
C MET A 28 -1.43 -5.63 -1.52
N CYS A 29 -1.58 -6.86 -1.02
CA CYS A 29 -1.50 -7.12 0.42
C CYS A 29 -0.13 -6.72 0.99
N GLN A 30 0.94 -7.09 0.29
CA GLN A 30 2.31 -6.73 0.70
C GLN A 30 2.55 -5.21 0.65
N MET A 31 1.97 -4.50 -0.31
CA MET A 31 1.99 -3.05 -0.35
C MET A 31 1.25 -2.44 0.85
N VAL A 32 0.09 -2.96 1.24
CA VAL A 32 -0.62 -2.52 2.46
C VAL A 32 0.25 -2.73 3.70
N ASP A 33 0.90 -3.88 3.81
CA ASP A 33 1.80 -4.19 4.93
C ASP A 33 3.01 -3.25 4.96
N LEU A 34 3.57 -2.94 3.80
CA LEU A 34 4.67 -2.00 3.68
C LEU A 34 4.23 -0.58 4.06
N TYR A 35 3.05 -0.14 3.62
CA TYR A 35 2.47 1.14 4.02
C TYR A 35 2.27 1.21 5.54
N GLU A 36 1.73 0.17 6.17
CA GLU A 36 1.51 0.11 7.62
C GLU A 36 2.81 0.35 8.42
N ASN A 37 3.90 -0.25 7.95
CA ASN A 37 5.23 -0.14 8.56
C ASN A 37 5.86 1.24 8.36
N LEU A 38 5.63 1.86 7.20
CA LEU A 38 6.18 3.16 6.85
C LEU A 38 5.32 4.33 7.36
N ASN A 39 4.03 4.10 7.58
CA ASN A 39 3.11 5.14 8.00
C ASN A 39 3.42 5.58 9.44
N GLY A 40 3.86 6.82 9.57
CA GLY A 40 4.38 7.40 10.82
C GLY A 40 5.91 7.41 10.94
N THR A 41 6.63 6.96 9.92
CA THR A 41 8.09 7.18 9.80
C THR A 41 8.40 8.46 9.03
N TYR A 42 9.68 8.82 8.91
CA TYR A 42 10.14 9.97 8.10
C TYR A 42 10.19 9.68 6.58
N PHE A 43 9.87 8.45 6.15
CA PHE A 43 9.89 8.02 4.74
C PHE A 43 8.56 8.31 4.05
N HIS A 44 8.14 9.58 4.10
CA HIS A 44 6.84 10.02 3.62
C HIS A 44 6.65 9.79 2.11
N ASP A 45 7.72 9.97 1.34
CA ASP A 45 7.77 9.72 -0.09
C ASP A 45 7.43 8.27 -0.45
N LEU A 46 8.02 7.30 0.26
CA LEU A 46 7.70 5.88 0.05
C LEU A 46 6.25 5.57 0.47
N SER A 47 5.81 6.07 1.62
CA SER A 47 4.42 5.83 2.08
C SER A 47 3.38 6.45 1.14
N ASP A 48 3.66 7.62 0.57
CA ASP A 48 2.76 8.29 -0.35
C ASP A 48 2.71 7.54 -1.69
N SER A 49 3.85 7.10 -2.23
CA SER A 49 3.91 6.26 -3.43
C SER A 49 3.10 4.97 -3.27
N ILE A 50 3.26 4.28 -2.13
CA ILE A 50 2.49 3.06 -1.85
C ILE A 50 0.99 3.36 -1.74
N SER A 51 0.62 4.46 -1.08
CA SER A 51 -0.78 4.86 -0.95
C SER A 51 -1.41 5.12 -2.32
N LEU A 52 -0.68 5.73 -3.25
CA LEU A 52 -1.14 5.95 -4.63
C LEU A 52 -1.35 4.62 -5.35
N TRP A 53 -0.36 3.72 -5.30
CA TRP A 53 -0.45 2.39 -5.91
C TRP A 53 -1.66 1.60 -5.43
N ILE A 54 -1.88 1.55 -4.12
CA ILE A 54 -3.03 0.85 -3.52
C ILE A 54 -4.33 1.53 -3.93
N THR A 55 -4.36 2.86 -4.02
CA THR A 55 -5.58 3.58 -4.43
C THR A 55 -5.92 3.31 -5.89
N GLU A 56 -4.93 3.29 -6.79
CA GLU A 56 -5.12 3.06 -8.22
C GLU A 56 -5.49 1.61 -8.53
N ASN A 57 -4.74 0.67 -7.98
CA ASN A 57 -4.81 -0.75 -8.32
C ASN A 57 -5.64 -1.59 -7.34
N GLY A 58 -5.85 -1.08 -6.13
CA GLY A 58 -6.67 -1.74 -5.11
C GLY A 58 -8.12 -1.94 -5.53
N ASN A 59 -8.67 -3.04 -5.05
CA ASN A 59 -10.05 -3.49 -5.27
C ASN A 59 -10.73 -3.79 -3.93
N GLU A 60 -11.99 -4.24 -3.99
CA GLU A 60 -12.81 -4.56 -2.81
C GLU A 60 -12.17 -5.60 -1.88
N LYS A 61 -11.40 -6.55 -2.42
CA LYS A 61 -10.69 -7.55 -1.60
C LYS A 61 -9.56 -6.91 -0.79
N ILE A 62 -8.88 -5.92 -1.36
CA ILE A 62 -7.82 -5.17 -0.66
C ILE A 62 -8.44 -4.25 0.39
N LEU A 63 -9.58 -3.61 0.09
CA LEU A 63 -10.32 -2.84 1.08
C LEU A 63 -10.70 -3.73 2.28
N LYS A 64 -11.26 -4.90 2.02
CA LYS A 64 -11.58 -5.87 3.07
C LYS A 64 -10.34 -6.33 3.84
N TYR A 65 -9.23 -6.59 3.16
CA TYR A 65 -7.97 -6.93 3.80
C TYR A 65 -7.50 -5.84 4.78
N ILE A 66 -7.61 -4.56 4.39
CA ILE A 66 -7.29 -3.42 5.27
C ILE A 66 -8.23 -3.37 6.48
N GLU A 67 -9.53 -3.60 6.28
CA GLU A 67 -10.54 -3.64 7.34
C GLU A 67 -10.27 -4.74 8.37
N ASP A 68 -9.92 -5.93 7.90
CA ASP A 68 -9.64 -7.11 8.72
C ASP A 68 -8.38 -6.92 9.59
N LYS A 69 -7.46 -6.02 9.23
CA LYS A 69 -6.28 -5.70 10.05
C LYS A 69 -6.60 -4.89 11.30
N HIS A 70 -7.76 -4.21 11.35
CA HIS A 70 -8.18 -3.36 12.47
C HIS A 70 -7.12 -2.35 12.95
N ASN A 71 -6.23 -1.88 12.06
CA ASN A 71 -5.16 -0.96 12.43
C ASN A 71 -5.57 0.50 12.16
N PRO A 72 -5.61 1.38 13.18
CA PRO A 72 -5.94 2.80 13.00
C PRO A 72 -4.98 3.55 12.07
N LYS A 73 -3.73 3.11 11.92
CA LYS A 73 -2.78 3.69 10.95
C LYS A 73 -3.24 3.53 9.51
N LEU A 74 -4.09 2.54 9.21
CA LEU A 74 -4.58 2.32 7.86
C LEU A 74 -5.87 3.08 7.56
N LYS A 75 -6.43 3.80 8.53
CA LYS A 75 -7.73 4.46 8.39
C LYS A 75 -7.78 5.41 7.18
N ARG A 76 -6.74 6.24 7.02
CA ARG A 76 -6.63 7.17 5.89
C ARG A 76 -6.59 6.44 4.55
N LEU A 77 -5.81 5.36 4.46
CA LEU A 77 -5.71 4.54 3.26
C LEU A 77 -7.04 3.84 2.93
N GLN A 78 -7.69 3.29 3.95
CA GLN A 78 -9.02 2.68 3.85
C GLN A 78 -10.04 3.67 3.28
N ASP A 79 -10.10 4.88 3.84
CA ASP A 79 -11.07 5.91 3.44
C ASP A 79 -10.83 6.35 1.99
N PHE A 80 -9.58 6.51 1.56
CA PHE A 80 -9.26 6.83 0.16
C PHE A 80 -9.65 5.71 -0.81
N LEU A 81 -9.30 4.47 -0.50
CA LEU A 81 -9.63 3.33 -1.35
C LEU A 81 -11.15 3.16 -1.45
N LEU A 82 -11.86 3.27 -0.33
CA LEU A 82 -13.32 3.23 -0.29
C LEU A 82 -13.93 4.32 -1.18
N TYR A 83 -13.49 5.57 -1.01
CA TYR A 83 -13.95 6.69 -1.83
C TYR A 83 -13.73 6.41 -3.32
N LYS A 84 -12.54 5.96 -3.70
CA LYS A 84 -12.22 5.64 -5.09
C LYS A 84 -13.09 4.52 -5.65
N LEU A 85 -13.37 3.47 -4.87
CA LEU A 85 -14.21 2.36 -5.31
C LEU A 85 -15.67 2.79 -5.49
N GLN A 86 -16.18 3.65 -4.61
CA GLN A 86 -17.53 4.21 -4.71
C GLN A 86 -17.70 5.14 -5.91
N ASN A 87 -16.64 5.85 -6.31
CA ASN A 87 -16.69 6.83 -7.41
C ASN A 87 -16.24 6.28 -8.77
N ARG A 88 -15.94 4.97 -8.89
CA ARG A 88 -15.57 4.32 -10.16
C ARG A 88 -16.76 4.04 -11.10
N GLY A 89 -17.97 4.48 -10.76
CA GLY A 89 -19.21 4.19 -11.48
C GLY A 89 -19.86 5.39 -12.19
N TYR A 90 -19.11 6.10 -13.05
CA TYR A 90 -19.67 7.07 -14.00
C TYR A 90 -19.05 6.92 -15.39
#